data_AF-A0A945YXB1-F1
#
_entry.id   AF-A0A945YXB1-F1
#
_cell.length_a   1.000
_cell.length_b   1.000
_cell.length_c   1.000
_cell.angle_alpha   90.00
_cell.angle_beta   90.00
_cell.angle_gamma   90.00
#
_symmetry.space_group_name_H-M   'P 1'
#
loop_
_entity.id
_entity.type
_entity.pdbx_description
1 polymer ?
#
loop_
_entity_poly.entity_id
_entity_poly.type
_entity_poly.pdbx_seq_one_letter_code
_entity_poly.pdbx_strand_id
1 'polypeptide(L)'
;MRIPLLTSIAQYFMVFYGYFGKWLYVLCFLLLFGAMCDSFGIMMLLPILNFNKLEDSNNYYTEILCKTLESLGLGVSLTSLLFVIFIIFSLKGCFMFLQKGFLAYILCGFEKRIKIDFCHKYESMKYGYFVDTKIGYLNNIVTTEIARAMNCLNTYVEVLANIIFVTIYILAAFFINFKLTVIVLFVCSLLFVAMKSLARISKNMSVLISENNAETQSVLLQIIGNFKYLKATNSFKRIFDQLFVIIESGRKYNFKGRVLVAIPLSIIDPISVLLLSGLIYYNVEYKGESLSSVLILSL
;
A
#
# COMPACT_ATOMS: atom_id res chain seq x y z
N MET A 1 -7.13 22.94 7.42
CA MET A 1 -6.48 22.02 8.38
C MET A 1 -5.18 21.48 7.79
N ARG A 2 -4.02 21.86 8.36
CA ARG A 2 -2.73 21.25 8.05
C ARG A 2 -2.76 19.83 8.61
N ILE A 3 -2.60 18.81 7.77
CA ILE A 3 -2.51 17.42 8.22
C ILE A 3 -1.03 17.10 8.44
N PRO A 4 -0.57 16.88 9.68
CA PRO A 4 0.66 16.14 9.92
C PRO A 4 0.34 14.68 9.57
N LEU A 5 0.82 14.19 8.43
CA LEU A 5 0.61 12.79 8.00
C LEU A 5 1.01 11.78 9.09
N LEU A 6 2.02 12.13 9.90
CA LEU A 6 2.44 11.39 11.07
C LEU A 6 1.31 11.19 12.10
N THR A 7 0.48 12.22 12.33
CA THR A 7 -0.65 12.13 13.26
C THR A 7 -1.75 11.23 12.74
N SER A 8 -2.01 11.22 11.42
CA SER A 8 -3.01 10.32 10.84
C SER A 8 -2.56 8.87 10.92
N ILE A 9 -1.29 8.56 10.59
CA ILE A 9 -0.74 7.20 10.72
C ILE A 9 -0.81 6.73 12.18
N ALA A 10 -0.40 7.58 13.13
CA ALA A 10 -0.47 7.26 14.56
C ALA A 10 -1.92 7.05 15.06
N GLN A 11 -2.88 7.86 14.57
CA GLN A 11 -4.29 7.68 14.88
C GLN A 11 -4.82 6.35 14.37
N TYR A 12 -4.53 5.99 13.11
CA TYR A 12 -4.93 4.70 12.55
C TYR A 12 -4.26 3.54 13.30
N PHE A 13 -2.97 3.67 13.65
CA PHE A 13 -2.28 2.69 14.48
C PHE A 13 -3.01 2.47 15.81
N MET A 14 -3.40 3.56 16.50
CA MET A 14 -4.06 3.48 17.80
C MET A 14 -5.46 2.88 17.70
N VAL A 15 -6.22 3.22 16.66
CA VAL A 15 -7.55 2.63 16.39
C VAL A 15 -7.41 1.13 16.15
N PHE A 16 -6.51 0.71 15.25
CA PHE A 16 -6.31 -0.70 14.95
C PHE A 16 -5.69 -1.46 16.13
N TYR A 17 -4.79 -0.84 16.88
CA TYR A 17 -4.26 -1.42 18.12
C TYR A 17 -5.37 -1.75 19.12
N GLY A 18 -6.41 -0.90 19.22
CA GLY A 18 -7.58 -1.17 20.05
C GLY A 18 -8.32 -2.47 19.70
N TYR A 19 -8.30 -2.89 18.43
CA TYR A 19 -8.96 -4.12 17.97
C TYR A 19 -8.04 -5.34 17.92
N PHE A 20 -6.76 -5.16 17.59
CA PHE A 20 -5.80 -6.26 17.34
C PHE A 20 -4.85 -6.53 18.50
N GLY A 21 -4.61 -5.55 19.37
CA GLY A 21 -3.65 -5.63 20.46
C GLY A 21 -2.28 -6.12 19.99
N LYS A 22 -1.79 -7.19 20.62
CA LYS A 22 -0.42 -7.72 20.43
C LYS A 22 -0.17 -8.30 19.03
N TRP A 23 -1.19 -8.72 18.30
CA TRP A 23 -1.05 -9.29 16.96
C TRP A 23 -0.56 -8.29 15.92
N LEU A 24 -0.81 -6.99 16.14
CA LEU A 24 -0.32 -5.94 15.27
C LEU A 24 1.21 -5.81 15.35
N TYR A 25 1.81 -5.98 16.54
CA TYR A 25 3.26 -6.01 16.69
C TYR A 25 3.90 -7.21 15.98
N VAL A 26 3.26 -8.38 16.06
CA VAL A 26 3.70 -9.56 15.31
C VAL A 26 3.67 -9.29 13.81
N LEU A 27 2.60 -8.65 13.32
CA LEU A 27 2.52 -8.26 11.91
C LEU A 27 3.65 -7.31 11.53
N CYS A 28 3.89 -6.24 12.30
CA CYS A 28 4.98 -5.30 12.05
C CYS A 28 6.36 -5.99 12.05
N PHE A 29 6.57 -6.97 12.92
CA PHE A 29 7.79 -7.77 12.95
C PHE A 29 7.95 -8.61 11.68
N LEU A 30 6.88 -9.28 11.21
CA LEU A 30 6.89 -9.99 9.93
C LEU A 30 7.17 -9.06 8.75
N LEU A 31 6.59 -7.84 8.73
CA LEU A 31 6.86 -6.84 7.70
C LEU A 31 8.34 -6.46 7.66
N LEU A 32 8.94 -6.23 8.82
CA LEU A 32 10.35 -5.87 8.95
C LEU A 32 11.25 -6.99 8.44
N PHE A 33 11.00 -8.23 8.88
CA PHE A 33 11.79 -9.37 8.45
C PHE A 33 11.66 -9.63 6.95
N GLY A 34 10.44 -9.53 6.41
CA GLY A 34 10.19 -9.64 4.96
C GLY A 34 10.96 -8.58 4.16
N ALA A 35 10.98 -7.34 4.64
CA ALA A 35 11.70 -6.25 3.97
C ALA A 35 13.22 -6.42 4.01
N MET A 36 13.77 -6.94 5.12
CA MET A 36 15.18 -7.31 5.19
C MET A 36 15.50 -8.42 4.17
N CYS A 37 14.71 -9.50 4.13
CA CYS A 37 14.92 -10.58 3.16
C CYS A 37 14.92 -10.10 1.71
N ASP A 38 14.05 -9.15 1.36
CA ASP A 38 14.03 -8.56 0.02
C ASP A 38 15.31 -7.81 -0.31
N SER A 39 15.73 -6.93 0.62
CA SER A 39 16.97 -6.15 0.51
C SER A 39 18.19 -7.05 0.32
N PHE A 40 18.29 -8.13 1.10
CA PHE A 40 19.35 -9.12 0.96
C PHE A 40 19.29 -9.88 -0.37
N GLY A 41 18.09 -10.27 -0.81
CA GLY A 41 17.91 -10.98 -2.08
C GLY A 41 18.39 -10.17 -3.28
N ILE A 42 18.11 -8.87 -3.29
CA ILE A 42 18.59 -7.95 -4.33
C ILE A 42 20.12 -7.80 -4.27
N MET A 43 20.68 -7.60 -3.07
CA MET A 43 22.12 -7.41 -2.89
C MET A 43 22.93 -8.62 -3.36
N MET A 44 22.38 -9.83 -3.25
CA MET A 44 23.04 -11.04 -3.73
C MET A 44 23.09 -11.21 -5.25
N LEU A 45 22.28 -10.49 -6.02
CA LEU A 45 22.37 -10.53 -7.49
C LEU A 45 23.68 -9.91 -8.01
N LEU A 46 24.27 -8.97 -7.28
CA LEU A 46 25.47 -8.24 -7.70
C LEU A 46 26.72 -9.13 -7.85
N PRO A 47 27.07 -10.00 -6.87
CA PRO A 47 28.17 -10.94 -7.01
C PRO A 47 28.06 -11.85 -8.24
N ILE A 48 26.85 -12.27 -8.61
CA ILE A 48 26.65 -13.10 -9.81
C ILE A 48 26.89 -12.28 -11.07
N LEU A 49 26.38 -11.05 -11.12
CA LEU A 49 26.59 -10.15 -12.24
C LEU A 49 28.08 -9.85 -12.46
N ASN A 50 28.85 -9.80 -11.36
CA ASN A 50 30.29 -9.52 -11.36
C ASN A 50 31.16 -10.78 -11.20
N PHE A 51 30.62 -11.99 -11.38
CA PHE A 51 31.34 -13.24 -11.11
C PHE A 51 32.66 -13.36 -11.91
N ASN A 52 32.66 -12.90 -13.16
CA ASN A 52 33.85 -12.89 -14.01
C ASN A 52 34.85 -11.75 -13.71
N LYS A 53 34.51 -10.83 -12.80
CA LYS A 53 35.32 -9.65 -12.41
C LYS A 53 35.63 -9.61 -10.90
N LEU A 54 35.48 -10.74 -10.20
CA LEU A 54 35.62 -10.79 -8.75
C LEU A 54 37.03 -10.41 -8.27
N GLU A 55 38.06 -10.67 -9.07
CA GLU A 55 39.46 -10.33 -8.76
C GLU A 55 39.77 -8.82 -8.82
N ASP A 56 39.02 -8.03 -9.60
CA ASP A 56 39.24 -6.59 -9.78
C ASP A 56 38.31 -5.71 -8.92
N SER A 57 37.31 -6.29 -8.26
CA SER A 57 36.33 -5.52 -7.50
C SER A 57 36.70 -5.42 -6.02
N ASN A 58 37.27 -4.27 -5.61
CA ASN A 58 37.43 -3.86 -4.19
C ASN A 58 36.06 -3.52 -3.54
N ASN A 59 35.09 -4.41 -3.64
CA ASN A 59 33.78 -4.26 -3.03
C ASN A 59 33.73 -5.03 -1.71
N TYR A 60 33.60 -4.28 -0.60
CA TYR A 60 33.44 -4.81 0.75
C TYR A 60 32.36 -5.91 0.85
N TYR A 61 31.27 -5.78 0.08
CA TYR A 61 30.18 -6.76 0.02
C TYR A 61 30.60 -8.10 -0.60
N THR A 62 31.43 -8.06 -1.64
CA THR A 62 31.96 -9.27 -2.30
C THR A 62 32.89 -10.02 -1.35
N GLU A 63 33.72 -9.30 -0.61
CA GLU A 63 34.68 -9.88 0.35
C GLU A 63 33.97 -10.57 1.54
N ILE A 64 32.92 -9.94 2.09
CA ILE A 64 32.08 -10.57 3.13
C ILE A 64 31.44 -11.84 2.58
N LEU A 65 30.90 -11.80 1.35
CA LEU A 65 30.24 -12.96 0.77
C LEU A 65 31.22 -14.13 0.53
N CYS A 66 32.41 -13.86 0.00
CA CYS A 66 33.46 -14.87 -0.14
C CYS A 66 33.84 -15.49 1.21
N LYS A 67 34.03 -14.68 2.26
CA LYS A 67 34.30 -15.19 3.62
C LYS A 67 33.16 -16.03 4.19
N THR A 68 31.90 -15.64 3.94
CA THR A 68 30.75 -16.44 4.39
C THR A 68 30.63 -17.77 3.64
N LEU A 69 30.89 -17.78 2.33
CA LEU A 69 30.89 -19.00 1.51
C LEU A 69 32.00 -19.96 1.93
N GLU A 70 33.22 -19.45 2.14
CA GLU A 70 34.35 -20.22 2.65
C GLU A 70 34.07 -20.78 4.05
N SER A 71 33.44 -20.01 4.94
CA SER A 71 33.04 -20.49 6.28
C SER A 71 31.99 -21.61 6.24
N LEU A 72 31.16 -21.64 5.19
CA LEU A 72 30.17 -22.69 4.92
C LEU A 72 30.79 -23.92 4.23
N GLY A 73 32.09 -23.90 3.94
CA GLY A 73 32.80 -24.98 3.23
C GLY A 73 32.43 -25.10 1.75
N LEU A 74 31.75 -24.09 1.19
CA LEU A 74 31.37 -24.03 -0.21
C LEU A 74 32.43 -23.21 -0.96
N GLY A 75 33.17 -23.83 -1.87
CA GLY A 75 34.07 -23.08 -2.76
C GLY A 75 33.30 -21.98 -3.52
N VAL A 76 33.96 -20.84 -3.76
CA VAL A 76 33.37 -19.74 -4.55
C VAL A 76 33.26 -20.18 -6.00
N SER A 77 32.10 -20.71 -6.37
CA SER A 77 31.78 -21.20 -7.72
C SER A 77 30.44 -20.62 -8.15
N LEU A 78 30.22 -20.49 -9.45
CA LEU A 78 28.93 -20.00 -9.97
C LEU A 78 27.75 -20.86 -9.46
N THR A 79 27.96 -22.18 -9.37
CA THR A 79 26.96 -23.14 -8.87
C THR A 79 26.61 -22.90 -7.41
N SER A 80 27.60 -22.63 -6.53
CA SER A 80 27.36 -22.36 -5.11
C SER A 80 26.65 -21.02 -4.90
N LEU A 81 27.01 -19.98 -5.67
CA LEU A 81 26.32 -18.69 -5.64
C LEU A 81 24.85 -18.81 -6.07
N LEU A 82 24.57 -19.51 -7.17
CA LEU A 82 23.20 -19.74 -7.64
C LEU A 82 22.37 -20.52 -6.62
N PHE A 83 22.96 -21.51 -5.95
CA PHE A 83 22.28 -22.28 -4.92
C PHE A 83 21.92 -21.43 -3.69
N VAL A 84 22.83 -20.56 -3.25
CA VAL A 84 22.58 -19.64 -2.13
C VAL A 84 21.46 -18.64 -2.47
N ILE A 85 21.46 -18.08 -3.68
CA ILE A 85 20.37 -17.21 -4.14
C ILE A 85 19.05 -17.96 -4.13
N PHE A 86 19.02 -19.17 -4.66
CA PHE A 86 17.80 -19.98 -4.68
C PHE A 86 17.24 -20.20 -3.27
N ILE A 87 18.08 -20.52 -2.28
CA ILE A 87 17.67 -20.66 -0.88
C ILE A 87 17.08 -19.35 -0.34
N ILE A 88 17.74 -18.22 -0.59
CA ILE A 88 17.30 -16.92 -0.04
C ILE A 88 15.99 -16.44 -0.68
N PHE A 89 15.84 -16.59 -2.00
CA PHE A 89 14.58 -16.29 -2.67
C PHE A 89 13.45 -17.24 -2.26
N SER A 90 13.76 -18.52 -2.00
CA SER A 90 12.79 -19.48 -1.46
C SER A 90 12.35 -19.10 -0.04
N LEU A 91 13.30 -18.70 0.81
CA LEU A 91 13.04 -18.22 2.16
C LEU A 91 12.20 -16.93 2.13
N LYS A 92 12.54 -15.97 1.26
CA LYS A 92 11.75 -14.76 0.99
C LYS A 92 10.31 -15.12 0.62
N GLY A 93 10.12 -16.06 -0.30
CA GLY A 93 8.80 -16.53 -0.71
C GLY A 93 7.98 -17.10 0.45
N CYS A 94 8.61 -17.89 1.31
CA CYS A 94 7.99 -18.43 2.52
C CYS A 94 7.54 -17.31 3.50
N PHE A 95 8.41 -16.35 3.78
CA PHE A 95 8.07 -15.21 4.65
C PHE A 95 6.96 -14.34 4.07
N MET A 96 6.98 -14.08 2.76
CA MET A 96 5.93 -13.32 2.09
C MET A 96 4.58 -14.03 2.17
N PHE A 97 4.57 -15.37 2.05
CA PHE A 97 3.37 -16.16 2.25
C PHE A 97 2.86 -16.08 3.68
N LEU A 98 3.74 -16.25 4.68
CA LEU A 98 3.38 -16.13 6.10
C LEU A 98 2.81 -14.75 6.44
N GLN A 99 3.43 -13.68 5.92
CA GLN A 99 2.97 -12.31 6.09
C GLN A 99 1.56 -12.11 5.52
N LYS A 100 1.32 -12.56 4.28
CA LYS A 100 -0.01 -12.45 3.64
C LYS A 100 -1.06 -13.30 4.33
N GLY A 101 -0.71 -14.53 4.73
CA GLY A 101 -1.60 -15.43 5.47
C GLY A 101 -1.98 -14.86 6.84
N PHE A 102 -1.02 -14.28 7.56
CA PHE A 102 -1.25 -13.64 8.85
C PHE A 102 -2.09 -12.37 8.73
N LEU A 103 -1.85 -11.54 7.71
CA LEU A 103 -2.70 -10.39 7.38
C LEU A 103 -4.14 -10.82 7.06
N ALA A 104 -4.31 -11.89 6.27
CA ALA A 104 -5.63 -12.44 5.97
C ALA A 104 -6.34 -12.95 7.23
N TYR A 105 -5.63 -13.63 8.13
CA TYR A 105 -6.18 -14.05 9.43
C TYR A 105 -6.67 -12.86 10.26
N ILE A 106 -5.87 -11.79 10.32
CA ILE A 106 -6.22 -10.53 11.01
C ILE A 106 -7.46 -9.89 10.38
N LEU A 107 -7.51 -9.77 9.04
CA LEU A 107 -8.64 -9.19 8.32
C LEU A 107 -9.92 -10.00 8.55
N CYS A 108 -9.91 -11.31 8.34
CA CYS A 108 -11.07 -12.16 8.57
C CYS A 108 -11.56 -12.11 10.04
N GLY A 109 -10.62 -12.10 10.99
CA GLY A 109 -10.93 -11.98 12.42
C GLY A 109 -11.53 -10.62 12.79
N PHE A 110 -11.11 -9.54 12.13
CA PHE A 110 -11.65 -8.20 12.31
C PHE A 110 -13.06 -8.08 11.73
N GLU A 111 -13.26 -8.57 10.51
CA GLU A 111 -14.56 -8.55 9.84
C GLU A 111 -15.61 -9.30 10.67
N LYS A 112 -15.25 -10.50 11.15
CA LYS A 112 -16.12 -11.30 12.03
C LYS A 112 -16.51 -10.52 13.29
N ARG A 113 -15.53 -9.93 13.99
CA ARG A 113 -15.78 -9.18 15.23
C ARG A 113 -16.69 -7.98 15.01
N ILE A 114 -16.40 -7.16 14.00
CA ILE A 114 -17.21 -5.99 13.68
C ILE A 114 -18.65 -6.39 13.36
N LYS A 115 -18.86 -7.43 12.54
CA LYS A 115 -20.22 -7.88 12.20
C LYS A 115 -20.99 -8.36 13.43
N ILE A 116 -20.35 -9.13 14.32
CA ILE A 116 -20.96 -9.60 15.58
C ILE A 116 -21.28 -8.41 16.50
N ASP A 117 -20.36 -7.47 16.67
CA ASP A 117 -20.56 -6.26 17.48
C ASP A 117 -21.73 -5.42 16.94
N PHE A 118 -21.88 -5.31 15.62
CA PHE A 118 -23.02 -4.63 15.01
C PHE A 118 -24.34 -5.35 15.27
N CYS A 119 -24.37 -6.68 15.24
CA CYS A 119 -25.56 -7.45 15.61
C CYS A 119 -25.98 -7.16 17.06
N HIS A 120 -25.04 -7.16 18.01
CA HIS A 120 -25.35 -6.82 19.41
C HIS A 120 -25.78 -5.36 19.60
N LYS A 121 -25.22 -4.43 18.81
CA LYS A 121 -25.67 -3.02 18.81
C LYS A 121 -27.06 -2.84 18.20
N TYR A 122 -27.45 -3.68 17.26
CA TYR A 122 -28.82 -3.69 16.73
C TYR A 122 -29.82 -4.24 17.74
N GLU A 123 -29.45 -5.28 18.48
CA GLU A 123 -30.26 -5.83 19.57
C GLU A 123 -30.50 -4.80 20.68
N SER A 124 -29.47 -4.05 21.07
CA SER A 124 -29.53 -3.05 22.14
C SER A 124 -29.98 -1.65 21.68
N MET A 125 -30.39 -1.50 20.42
CA MET A 125 -30.77 -0.22 19.84
C MET A 125 -32.06 0.31 20.46
N LYS A 126 -32.04 1.58 20.90
CA LYS A 126 -33.26 2.26 21.38
C LYS A 126 -34.30 2.32 20.26
N TYR A 127 -35.53 1.91 20.55
CA TYR A 127 -36.62 1.89 19.57
C TYR A 127 -36.84 3.25 18.89
N GLY A 128 -36.76 4.37 19.63
CA GLY A 128 -36.87 5.71 19.05
C GLY A 128 -35.80 6.00 17.99
N TYR A 129 -34.55 5.60 18.24
CA TYR A 129 -33.49 5.75 17.24
C TYR A 129 -33.75 4.88 16.00
N PHE A 130 -34.28 3.67 16.18
CA PHE A 130 -34.65 2.80 15.05
C PHE A 130 -35.75 3.42 14.18
N VAL A 131 -36.78 4.03 14.78
CA VAL A 131 -37.88 4.69 14.07
C VAL A 131 -37.40 5.92 13.29
N ASP A 132 -36.49 6.71 13.89
CA ASP A 132 -35.95 7.92 13.26
C ASP A 132 -34.85 7.64 12.22
N THR A 133 -34.31 6.42 12.20
CA THR A 133 -33.21 6.04 11.30
C THR A 133 -33.73 5.32 10.05
N LYS A 134 -33.31 5.79 8.87
CA LYS A 134 -33.62 5.11 7.61
C LYS A 134 -33.03 3.70 7.61
N ILE A 135 -33.85 2.68 7.36
CA ILE A 135 -33.42 1.26 7.22
C ILE A 135 -32.24 1.12 6.24
N GLY A 136 -32.21 1.94 5.20
CA GLY A 136 -31.10 1.98 4.25
C GLY A 136 -29.75 2.39 4.80
N TYR A 137 -29.74 3.32 5.75
CA TYR A 137 -28.53 3.73 6.42
C TYR A 137 -27.96 2.56 7.25
N LEU A 138 -28.81 1.86 8.00
CA LEU A 138 -28.42 0.66 8.77
C LEU A 138 -27.90 -0.46 7.86
N ASN A 139 -28.55 -0.69 6.72
CA ASN A 139 -28.10 -1.68 5.75
C ASN A 139 -26.74 -1.30 5.11
N ASN A 140 -26.56 -0.03 4.74
CA ASN A 140 -25.31 0.47 4.17
C ASN A 140 -24.12 0.29 5.12
N ILE A 141 -24.34 0.51 6.42
CA ILE A 141 -23.29 0.33 7.43
C ILE A 141 -22.74 -1.10 7.37
N VAL A 142 -23.61 -2.11 7.42
CA VAL A 142 -23.20 -3.52 7.50
C VAL A 142 -22.64 -4.04 6.17
N THR A 143 -23.21 -3.60 5.05
CA THR A 143 -22.85 -4.13 3.73
C THR A 143 -21.66 -3.41 3.08
N THR A 144 -21.57 -2.09 3.25
CA THR A 144 -20.62 -1.26 2.50
C THR A 144 -19.56 -0.63 3.40
N GLU A 145 -19.94 -0.04 4.54
CA GLU A 145 -18.97 0.65 5.40
C GLU A 145 -18.02 -0.33 6.11
N ILE A 146 -18.50 -1.52 6.51
CA ILE A 146 -17.62 -2.58 7.02
C ILE A 146 -16.59 -2.97 5.95
N ALA A 147 -17.01 -3.23 4.71
CA ALA A 147 -16.10 -3.60 3.62
C ALA A 147 -15.08 -2.48 3.32
N ARG A 148 -15.50 -1.21 3.39
CA ARG A 148 -14.59 -0.06 3.26
C ARG A 148 -13.59 0.01 4.41
N ALA A 149 -14.00 -0.26 5.64
CA ALA A 149 -13.11 -0.34 6.80
C ALA A 149 -12.08 -1.47 6.65
N MET A 150 -12.49 -2.63 6.12
CA MET A 150 -11.59 -3.74 5.79
C MET A 150 -10.52 -3.33 4.76
N ASN A 151 -10.95 -2.68 3.68
CA ASN A 151 -10.02 -2.18 2.66
C ASN A 151 -9.08 -1.12 3.23
N CYS A 152 -9.57 -0.22 4.09
CA CYS A 152 -8.75 0.78 4.77
C CYS A 152 -7.65 0.14 5.62
N LEU A 153 -7.97 -0.92 6.37
CA LEU A 153 -6.98 -1.66 7.15
C LEU A 153 -5.94 -2.35 6.24
N ASN A 154 -6.36 -2.97 5.15
CA ASN A 154 -5.45 -3.60 4.21
C ASN A 154 -4.46 -2.58 3.60
N THR A 155 -4.98 -1.47 3.09
CA THR A 155 -4.16 -0.37 2.57
C THR A 155 -3.26 0.24 3.65
N TYR A 156 -3.72 0.33 4.89
CA TYR A 156 -2.91 0.82 6.00
C TYR A 156 -1.71 -0.08 6.28
N VAL A 157 -1.90 -1.41 6.29
CA VAL A 157 -0.80 -2.37 6.46
C VAL A 157 0.18 -2.30 5.30
N GLU A 158 -0.31 -2.13 4.07
CA GLU A 158 0.53 -1.92 2.89
C GLU A 158 1.38 -0.64 3.01
N VAL A 159 0.79 0.46 3.47
CA VAL A 159 1.53 1.70 3.75
C VAL A 159 2.59 1.50 4.82
N LEU A 160 2.28 0.78 5.91
CA LEU A 160 3.29 0.45 6.93
C LEU A 160 4.44 -0.37 6.36
N ALA A 161 4.13 -1.39 5.54
CA ALA A 161 5.14 -2.19 4.88
C ALA A 161 6.05 -1.32 4.00
N ASN A 162 5.46 -0.46 3.16
CA ASN A 162 6.20 0.44 2.28
C ASN A 162 7.08 1.44 3.06
N ILE A 163 6.63 1.95 4.20
CA ILE A 163 7.46 2.81 5.07
C ILE A 163 8.69 2.04 5.56
N ILE A 164 8.51 0.78 5.98
CA ILE A 164 9.61 -0.08 6.42
C ILE A 164 10.60 -0.32 5.27
N PHE A 165 10.11 -0.70 4.08
CA PHE A 165 10.94 -0.89 2.89
C PHE A 165 11.75 0.36 2.55
N VAL A 166 11.08 1.51 2.43
CA VAL A 166 11.73 2.79 2.13
C VAL A 166 12.79 3.13 3.19
N THR A 167 12.51 2.88 4.47
CA THR A 167 13.47 3.15 5.54
C THR A 167 14.71 2.28 5.41
N ILE A 168 14.56 0.97 5.17
CA ILE A 168 15.68 0.03 5.00
C ILE A 168 16.51 0.41 3.77
N TYR A 169 15.86 0.74 2.65
CA TYR A 169 16.57 1.14 1.42
C TYR A 169 17.30 2.47 1.57
N ILE A 170 16.71 3.46 2.23
CA ILE A 170 17.40 4.72 2.53
C ILE A 170 18.64 4.47 3.39
N LEU A 171 18.53 3.64 4.43
CA LEU A 171 19.66 3.28 5.28
C LEU A 171 20.75 2.56 4.48
N ALA A 172 20.39 1.58 3.65
CA ALA A 172 21.31 0.87 2.77
C ALA A 172 22.00 1.82 1.78
N ALA A 173 21.25 2.72 1.13
CA ALA A 173 21.79 3.69 0.19
C ALA A 173 22.78 4.65 0.88
N PHE A 174 22.49 5.09 2.11
CA PHE A 174 23.40 5.93 2.89
C PHE A 174 24.74 5.26 3.18
N PHE A 175 24.76 3.94 3.44
CA PHE A 175 25.99 3.18 3.62
C PHE A 175 26.82 3.08 2.33
N ILE A 176 26.17 3.08 1.16
CA ILE A 176 26.84 2.97 -0.13
C ILE A 176 27.41 4.32 -0.58
N ASN A 177 26.56 5.35 -0.68
CA ASN A 177 27.01 6.68 -1.13
C ASN A 177 26.13 7.81 -0.58
N PHE A 178 26.55 8.36 0.56
CA PHE A 178 25.85 9.48 1.23
C PHE A 178 25.53 10.65 0.29
N LYS A 179 26.47 11.06 -0.58
CA LYS A 179 26.30 12.23 -1.45
C LYS A 179 25.20 12.01 -2.48
N LEU A 180 25.18 10.84 -3.12
CA LEU A 180 24.13 10.49 -4.09
C LEU A 180 22.78 10.30 -3.41
N THR A 181 22.72 9.64 -2.25
CA THR A 181 21.47 9.43 -1.49
C THR A 181 20.79 10.75 -1.14
N VAL A 182 21.55 11.77 -0.73
CA VAL A 182 20.99 13.10 -0.43
C VAL A 182 20.33 13.75 -1.66
N ILE A 183 20.93 13.61 -2.84
CA ILE A 183 20.35 14.13 -4.10
C ILE A 183 19.05 13.40 -4.43
N VAL A 184 19.03 12.07 -4.33
CA VAL A 184 17.82 11.26 -4.55
C VAL A 184 16.72 11.63 -3.56
N LEU A 185 17.05 11.75 -2.27
CA LEU A 185 16.11 12.16 -1.24
C LEU A 185 15.52 13.55 -1.50
N PHE A 186 16.32 14.47 -2.04
CA PHE A 186 15.84 15.80 -2.41
C PHE A 186 14.79 15.72 -3.54
N VAL A 187 15.07 14.95 -4.60
CA VAL A 187 14.11 14.74 -5.71
C VAL A 187 12.84 14.03 -5.22
N CYS A 188 12.98 12.98 -4.41
CA CYS A 188 11.86 12.27 -3.81
C CYS A 188 11.01 13.19 -2.91
N SER A 189 11.64 14.08 -2.14
CA SER A 189 10.94 15.06 -1.30
C SER A 189 10.13 16.05 -2.15
N LEU A 190 10.69 16.52 -3.26
CA LEU A 190 9.99 17.41 -4.20
C LEU A 190 8.75 16.71 -4.79
N LEU A 191 8.90 15.46 -5.25
CA LEU A 191 7.78 14.64 -5.74
C LEU A 191 6.73 14.42 -4.66
N PHE A 192 7.16 14.15 -3.43
CA PHE A 192 6.25 13.95 -2.31
C PHE A 192 5.37 15.18 -2.03
N VAL A 193 5.96 16.39 -2.08
CA VAL A 193 5.19 17.64 -1.92
C VAL A 193 4.15 17.80 -3.04
N ALA A 194 4.52 17.50 -4.29
CA ALA A 194 3.59 17.52 -5.42
C ALA A 194 2.43 16.53 -5.20
N MET A 195 2.74 15.29 -4.83
CA MET A 195 1.74 14.25 -4.57
C MET A 195 0.81 14.57 -3.38
N LYS A 196 1.31 15.27 -2.36
CA LYS A 196 0.49 15.71 -1.21
C LYS A 196 -0.65 16.64 -1.62
N SER A 197 -0.50 17.39 -2.71
CA SER A 197 -1.58 18.24 -3.24
C SER A 197 -2.69 17.39 -3.87
N LEU A 198 -2.32 16.41 -4.72
CA LEU A 198 -3.25 15.46 -5.33
C LEU A 198 -3.99 14.63 -4.29
N ALA A 199 -3.28 14.14 -3.26
CA ALA A 199 -3.89 13.36 -2.18
C ALA A 199 -5.00 14.14 -1.44
N ARG A 200 -4.82 15.46 -1.25
CA ARG A 200 -5.85 16.31 -0.63
C ARG A 200 -7.08 16.44 -1.53
N ILE A 201 -6.89 16.61 -2.82
CA ILE A 201 -8.00 16.69 -3.78
C ILE A 201 -8.74 15.34 -3.84
N SER A 202 -8.00 14.24 -3.88
CA SER A 202 -8.54 12.88 -3.86
C SER A 202 -9.41 12.63 -2.62
N LYS A 203 -8.96 13.06 -1.43
CA LYS A 203 -9.76 12.96 -0.20
C LYS A 203 -11.10 13.68 -0.32
N ASN A 204 -11.12 14.90 -0.84
CA ASN A 204 -12.36 15.65 -1.03
C ASN A 204 -13.30 14.94 -2.02
N MET A 205 -12.74 14.38 -3.09
CA MET A 205 -13.50 13.56 -4.04
C MET A 205 -14.09 12.30 -3.40
N SER A 206 -13.36 11.63 -2.50
CA SER A 206 -13.87 10.46 -1.77
C SER A 206 -15.10 10.78 -0.92
N VAL A 207 -15.15 11.96 -0.30
CA VAL A 207 -16.33 12.42 0.47
C VAL A 207 -17.53 12.58 -0.46
N LEU A 208 -17.38 13.30 -1.57
CA LEU A 208 -18.44 13.50 -2.56
C LEU A 208 -18.96 12.19 -3.17
N ILE A 209 -18.06 11.24 -3.46
CA ILE A 209 -18.43 9.90 -3.92
C ILE A 209 -19.25 9.16 -2.84
N SER A 210 -18.88 9.29 -1.57
CA SER A 210 -19.59 8.65 -0.48
C SER A 210 -21.00 9.22 -0.28
N GLU A 211 -21.15 10.54 -0.32
CA GLU A 211 -22.44 11.23 -0.24
C GLU A 211 -23.36 10.81 -1.40
N ASN A 212 -22.84 10.81 -2.64
CA ASN A 212 -23.59 10.38 -3.82
C ASN A 212 -24.05 8.91 -3.73
N ASN A 213 -23.20 8.02 -3.20
CA ASN A 213 -23.55 6.62 -2.99
C ASN A 213 -24.68 6.47 -1.96
N ALA A 214 -24.62 7.22 -0.85
CA ALA A 214 -25.67 7.20 0.16
C ALA A 214 -27.01 7.69 -0.40
N GLU A 215 -26.99 8.75 -1.20
CA GLU A 215 -28.19 9.26 -1.87
C GLU A 215 -28.78 8.25 -2.88
N THR A 216 -27.91 7.65 -3.70
CA THR A 216 -28.29 6.60 -4.67
C THR A 216 -28.96 5.42 -3.96
N GLN A 217 -28.37 4.92 -2.86
CA GLN A 217 -28.94 3.83 -2.08
C GLN A 217 -30.27 4.22 -1.42
N SER A 218 -30.38 5.45 -0.91
CA SER A 218 -31.63 5.96 -0.32
C SER A 218 -32.79 5.92 -1.33
N VAL A 219 -32.56 6.38 -2.57
CA VAL A 219 -33.59 6.37 -3.62
C VAL A 219 -33.94 4.95 -4.06
N LEU A 220 -32.95 4.08 -4.23
CA LEU A 220 -33.19 2.67 -4.58
C LEU A 220 -34.05 1.95 -3.53
N LEU A 221 -33.80 2.19 -2.25
CA LEU A 221 -34.59 1.59 -1.18
C LEU A 221 -36.01 2.16 -1.12
N GLN A 222 -36.22 3.43 -1.44
CA GLN A 222 -37.57 3.99 -1.57
C GLN A 222 -38.34 3.34 -2.73
N ILE A 223 -37.67 3.07 -3.85
CA ILE A 223 -38.25 2.36 -5.00
C ILE A 223 -38.68 0.95 -4.59
N ILE A 224 -37.80 0.20 -3.91
CA ILE A 224 -38.07 -1.17 -3.48
C ILE A 224 -39.17 -1.20 -2.42
N GLY A 225 -39.08 -0.35 -1.39
CA GLY A 225 -40.04 -0.29 -0.28
C GLY A 225 -41.44 0.11 -0.72
N ASN A 226 -41.57 0.96 -1.75
CA ASN A 226 -42.85 1.44 -2.28
C ASN A 226 -43.22 0.81 -3.62
N PHE A 227 -42.61 -0.32 -3.99
CA PHE A 227 -42.72 -0.89 -5.34
C PHE A 227 -44.18 -1.08 -5.79
N LYS A 228 -45.05 -1.63 -4.93
CA LYS A 228 -46.47 -1.85 -5.24
C LYS A 228 -47.21 -0.52 -5.49
N TYR A 229 -46.92 0.51 -4.70
CA TYR A 229 -47.51 1.84 -4.85
C TYR A 229 -47.06 2.52 -6.14
N LEU A 230 -45.75 2.46 -6.43
CA LEU A 230 -45.19 3.02 -7.67
C LEU A 230 -45.74 2.33 -8.92
N LYS A 231 -45.98 1.01 -8.83
CA LYS A 231 -46.58 0.22 -9.90
C LYS A 231 -48.05 0.55 -10.10
N ALA A 232 -48.83 0.67 -9.02
CA ALA A 232 -50.25 1.02 -9.09
C ALA A 232 -50.50 2.44 -9.63
N THR A 233 -49.59 3.37 -9.34
CA THR A 233 -49.73 4.79 -9.73
C THR A 233 -48.97 5.16 -11.01
N ASN A 234 -48.28 4.21 -11.65
CA ASN A 234 -47.41 4.42 -12.81
C ASN A 234 -46.40 5.59 -12.64
N SER A 235 -45.90 5.77 -11.42
CA SER A 235 -45.07 6.94 -11.03
C SER A 235 -43.56 6.70 -11.11
N PHE A 236 -43.12 5.53 -11.59
CA PHE A 236 -41.70 5.16 -11.71
C PHE A 236 -40.86 6.18 -12.47
N LYS A 237 -41.39 6.75 -13.57
CA LYS A 237 -40.65 7.67 -14.44
C LYS A 237 -40.06 8.84 -13.66
N ARG A 238 -40.86 9.49 -12.81
CA ARG A 238 -40.43 10.65 -12.02
C ARG A 238 -39.28 10.32 -11.06
N ILE A 239 -39.33 9.14 -10.42
CA ILE A 239 -38.29 8.73 -9.48
C ILE A 239 -37.02 8.29 -10.22
N PHE A 240 -37.18 7.61 -11.36
CA PHE A 240 -36.04 7.25 -12.21
C PHE A 240 -35.34 8.48 -12.78
N ASP A 241 -36.07 9.52 -13.20
CA ASP A 241 -35.47 10.77 -13.65
C ASP A 241 -34.58 11.40 -12.56
N GLN A 242 -35.03 11.40 -11.29
CA GLN A 242 -34.21 11.85 -10.16
C GLN A 242 -32.99 10.95 -9.93
N LEU A 243 -33.18 9.63 -9.95
CA LEU A 243 -32.11 8.65 -9.78
C LEU A 243 -31.03 8.80 -10.86
N PHE A 244 -31.42 9.04 -12.12
CA PHE A 244 -30.48 9.20 -13.23
C PHE A 244 -29.64 10.47 -13.08
N VAL A 245 -30.18 11.57 -12.55
CA VAL A 245 -29.40 12.78 -12.25
C VAL A 245 -28.33 12.52 -11.17
N ILE A 246 -28.68 11.77 -10.13
CA ILE A 246 -27.74 11.38 -9.06
C ILE A 246 -26.66 10.43 -9.60
N ILE A 247 -27.04 9.45 -10.42
CA ILE A 247 -26.10 8.53 -11.06
C ILE A 247 -25.12 9.28 -11.96
N GLU A 248 -25.60 10.26 -12.74
CA GLU A 248 -24.75 11.05 -13.63
C GLU A 248 -23.77 11.96 -12.86
N SER A 249 -24.21 12.51 -11.73
CA SER A 249 -23.32 13.24 -10.80
C SER A 249 -22.25 12.31 -10.23
N GLY A 250 -22.67 11.11 -9.79
CA GLY A 250 -21.79 10.05 -9.33
C GLY A 250 -20.76 9.62 -10.37
N ARG A 251 -21.15 9.53 -11.65
CA ARG A 251 -20.24 9.23 -12.77
C ARG A 251 -19.13 10.29 -12.87
N LYS A 252 -19.48 11.58 -12.80
CA LYS A 252 -18.51 12.69 -12.85
C LYS A 252 -17.54 12.64 -11.67
N TYR A 253 -18.04 12.38 -10.46
CA TYR A 253 -17.19 12.29 -9.27
C TYR A 253 -16.26 11.08 -9.31
N ASN A 254 -16.78 9.91 -9.67
CA ASN A 254 -15.99 8.69 -9.80
C ASN A 254 -14.94 8.83 -10.91
N PHE A 255 -15.27 9.44 -12.05
CA PHE A 255 -14.31 9.67 -13.12
C PHE A 255 -13.16 10.56 -12.65
N LYS A 256 -13.47 11.74 -12.06
CA LYS A 256 -12.45 12.64 -11.51
C LYS A 256 -11.59 11.96 -10.43
N GLY A 257 -12.23 11.21 -9.52
CA GLY A 257 -11.53 10.45 -8.48
C GLY A 257 -10.57 9.40 -9.05
N ARG A 258 -11.01 8.65 -10.07
CA ARG A 258 -10.17 7.64 -10.75
C ARG A 258 -8.98 8.26 -11.47
N VAL A 259 -9.20 9.38 -12.17
CA VAL A 259 -8.10 10.12 -12.83
C VAL A 259 -7.08 10.62 -11.81
N LEU A 260 -7.53 11.16 -10.68
CA LEU A 260 -6.63 11.62 -9.61
C LEU A 260 -5.77 10.50 -9.01
N VAL A 261 -6.29 9.28 -8.96
CA VAL A 261 -5.53 8.09 -8.52
C VAL A 261 -4.60 7.58 -9.61
N ALA A 262 -4.97 7.72 -10.89
CA ALA A 262 -4.15 7.28 -12.02
C ALA A 262 -2.90 8.15 -12.22
N ILE A 263 -2.98 9.46 -11.97
CA ILE A 263 -1.87 10.40 -12.21
C ILE A 263 -0.57 9.96 -11.46
N PRO A 264 -0.58 9.72 -10.13
CA PRO A 264 0.61 9.25 -9.44
C PRO A 264 1.15 7.93 -9.99
N LEU A 265 0.26 6.97 -10.28
CA LEU A 265 0.65 5.64 -10.78
C LEU A 265 1.35 5.73 -12.13
N SER A 266 0.91 6.60 -13.03
CA SER A 266 1.50 6.73 -14.37
C SER A 266 2.76 7.59 -14.42
N ILE A 267 2.93 8.53 -13.49
CA ILE A 267 4.08 9.46 -13.50
C ILE A 267 5.31 8.86 -12.81
N ILE A 268 5.12 7.95 -11.85
CA ILE A 268 6.24 7.37 -11.07
C ILE A 268 7.23 6.63 -11.97
N ASP A 269 6.77 5.78 -12.88
CA ASP A 269 7.65 4.97 -13.73
C ASP A 269 8.59 5.81 -14.62
N PRO A 270 8.11 6.77 -15.45
CA PRO A 270 8.99 7.57 -16.30
C PRO A 270 9.92 8.48 -15.49
N ILE A 271 9.46 9.03 -14.36
CA ILE A 271 10.32 9.82 -13.48
C ILE A 271 11.41 8.94 -12.87
N SER A 272 11.09 7.71 -12.48
CA SER A 272 12.05 6.77 -11.91
C SER A 272 13.13 6.44 -12.94
N VAL A 273 12.76 6.14 -14.18
CA VAL A 273 13.72 5.87 -15.27
C VAL A 273 14.56 7.11 -15.61
N LEU A 274 13.98 8.31 -15.63
CA LEU A 274 14.73 9.55 -15.88
C LEU A 274 15.74 9.83 -14.77
N LEU A 275 15.34 9.63 -13.51
CA LEU A 275 16.22 9.80 -12.34
C LEU A 275 17.36 8.77 -12.38
N LEU A 276 17.02 7.50 -12.65
CA LEU A 276 17.96 6.38 -12.72
C LEU A 276 18.96 6.55 -13.87
N SER A 277 18.50 6.89 -15.07
CA SER A 277 19.38 7.17 -16.22
C SER A 277 20.28 8.37 -15.97
N GLY A 278 19.76 9.45 -15.37
CA GLY A 278 20.57 10.61 -15.00
C GLY A 278 21.66 10.29 -13.98
N LEU A 279 21.36 9.46 -12.98
CA LEU A 279 22.35 8.99 -11.99
C LEU A 279 23.41 8.09 -12.63
N ILE A 280 23.02 7.17 -13.51
CA ILE A 280 23.98 6.32 -14.23
C ILE A 280 24.90 7.18 -15.09
N TYR A 281 24.34 8.10 -15.88
CA TYR A 281 25.12 9.00 -16.72
C TYR A 281 26.13 9.81 -15.90
N TYR A 282 25.70 10.40 -14.79
CA TYR A 282 26.57 11.17 -13.91
C TYR A 282 27.71 10.32 -13.30
N ASN A 283 27.42 9.10 -12.83
CA ASN A 283 28.44 8.28 -12.18
C ASN A 283 29.40 7.60 -13.16
N VAL A 284 28.91 7.18 -14.34
CA VAL A 284 29.74 6.52 -15.35
C VAL A 284 30.59 7.53 -16.12
N GLU A 285 30.01 8.65 -16.57
CA GLU A 285 30.72 9.57 -17.47
C GLU A 285 31.56 10.62 -16.74
N TYR A 286 31.09 11.14 -15.60
CA TYR A 286 31.82 12.19 -14.87
C TYR A 286 32.75 11.65 -13.78
N LYS A 287 32.43 10.50 -13.17
CA LYS A 287 33.23 9.92 -12.08
C LYS A 287 34.01 8.67 -12.43
N GLY A 288 33.64 7.96 -13.51
CA GLY A 288 34.25 6.68 -13.87
C GLY A 288 33.97 5.56 -12.86
N GLU A 289 32.93 5.67 -12.03
CA GLU A 289 32.53 4.63 -11.08
C GLU A 289 31.86 3.46 -11.82
N SER A 290 31.98 2.24 -11.29
CA SER A 290 31.42 1.04 -11.92
C SER A 290 29.88 1.03 -11.87
N LEU A 291 29.27 0.60 -12.98
CA LEU A 291 27.82 0.50 -13.19
C LEU A 291 27.09 -0.27 -12.05
N SER A 292 27.78 -1.22 -11.42
CA SER A 292 27.27 -2.03 -10.33
C SER A 292 26.96 -1.25 -9.06
N SER A 293 27.72 -0.19 -8.75
CA SER A 293 27.48 0.67 -7.57
C SER A 293 26.21 1.51 -7.70
N VAL A 294 25.89 1.94 -8.93
CA VAL A 294 24.71 2.76 -9.23
C VAL A 294 23.44 1.92 -9.24
N LEU A 295 23.53 0.67 -9.67
CA LEU A 295 22.42 -0.27 -9.73
C LEU A 295 21.80 -0.51 -8.35
N ILE A 296 22.63 -0.64 -7.30
CA ILE A 296 22.15 -0.81 -5.91
C ILE A 296 21.43 0.44 -5.40
N LEU A 297 21.93 1.63 -5.77
CA LEU A 297 21.32 2.90 -5.38
C LEU A 297 19.98 3.17 -6.10
N SER A 298 19.72 2.40 -7.15
CA SER A 298 18.57 2.57 -8.05
C SER A 298 17.42 1.58 -7.81
N LEU A 299 17.65 0.59 -6.94
CA LEU A 299 16.69 -0.41 -6.47
C LEU A 299 16.00 0.07 -5.18
#